data_AF-A0A7Y5DXM9-F1
#
_entry.id   AF-A0A7Y5DXM9-F1
#
_cell.length_a   1.000
_cell.length_b   1.000
_cell.length_c   1.000
_cell.angle_alpha   90.00
_cell.angle_beta   90.00
_cell.angle_gamma   90.00
#
_symmetry.space_group_name_H-M   'P 1'
#
loop_
_entity.id
_entity.type
_entity.pdbx_description
1 polymer ?
#
loop_
_entity_poly.entity_id
_entity_poly.type
_entity_poly.pdbx_seq_one_letter_code
_entity_poly.pdbx_strand_id
1 'polypeptide(L)'
;MAAAACSSTPSGAPISDACGSLFDALSARDQRCSQATSDFSAENRETYVRDCLLRTKAAGSGYGAPFVDGCAKAVSAERTACPSLDDLPACVAPRGTLADGAACMFSTQCSGGFCRGLEAKVGGCGVCASLLPRGAACTGSGTESCDRGLLCLGGKCAAPAPEGQACTVAGSTEECAAGLYCAGTTCAKLPARGEACSLLCAASLVCVGTCIDAVGLGGTCTERNECGPSLACVGGKCSAPTISGPSGVCGTPSTRCDKGLECVFGESDAKCEPFVAENGACTTSGPPCKPFLACTNGTCTYADPSRCK
;
A
#
# COMPACT_ATOMS: atom_id res chain seq x y z
N MET A 1 -57.56 -10.18 -15.86
CA MET A 1 -56.74 -10.02 -14.64
C MET A 1 -55.29 -10.18 -15.05
N ALA A 2 -54.58 -9.09 -15.28
CA ALA A 2 -53.14 -9.08 -15.54
C ALA A 2 -52.50 -8.24 -14.43
N ALA A 3 -51.80 -8.91 -13.51
CA ALA A 3 -51.10 -8.25 -12.42
C ALA A 3 -49.78 -7.70 -12.98
N ALA A 4 -49.65 -6.37 -12.97
CA ALA A 4 -48.41 -5.69 -13.28
C ALA A 4 -47.42 -5.90 -12.12
N ALA A 5 -46.35 -6.65 -12.37
CA ALA A 5 -45.24 -6.77 -11.43
C ALA A 5 -44.40 -5.49 -11.49
N CYS A 6 -44.47 -4.68 -10.42
CA CYS A 6 -43.55 -3.57 -10.22
C CYS A 6 -42.19 -4.14 -9.80
N SER A 7 -41.27 -4.29 -10.76
CA SER A 7 -39.86 -4.51 -10.48
C SER A 7 -39.28 -3.23 -9.87
N SER A 8 -39.27 -3.14 -8.54
CA SER A 8 -38.49 -2.11 -7.85
C SER A 8 -37.01 -2.41 -8.09
N THR A 9 -36.39 -1.67 -9.01
CA THR A 9 -34.93 -1.65 -9.14
C THR A 9 -34.37 -1.27 -7.77
N PRO A 10 -33.53 -2.11 -7.13
CA PRO A 10 -32.95 -1.75 -5.85
C PRO A 10 -32.18 -0.45 -6.05
N SER A 11 -32.57 0.60 -5.33
CA SER A 11 -31.77 1.82 -5.23
C SER A 11 -30.42 1.40 -4.69
N GLY A 12 -29.43 1.29 -5.58
CA GLY A 12 -28.07 0.97 -5.20
C GLY A 12 -27.63 1.96 -4.13
N ALA A 13 -26.96 1.46 -3.09
CA ALA A 13 -26.41 2.32 -2.06
C ALA A 13 -25.57 3.44 -2.71
N PRO A 14 -25.62 4.67 -2.17
CA PRO A 14 -24.74 5.75 -2.61
C PRO A 14 -23.29 5.28 -2.71
N ILE A 15 -22.58 5.67 -3.77
CA ILE A 15 -21.16 5.33 -3.96
C ILE A 15 -20.29 5.76 -2.76
N SER A 16 -20.68 6.81 -2.04
CA SER A 16 -20.04 7.24 -0.79
C SER A 16 -20.06 6.17 0.29
N ASP A 17 -21.14 5.39 0.38
CA ASP A 17 -21.31 4.34 1.39
C ASP A 17 -20.44 3.13 1.03
N ALA A 18 -20.31 2.82 -0.27
CA ALA A 18 -19.37 1.80 -0.74
C ALA A 18 -17.92 2.21 -0.46
N CYS A 19 -17.54 3.47 -0.75
CA CYS A 19 -16.22 4.00 -0.42
C CYS A 19 -15.94 3.96 1.10
N GLY A 20 -16.93 4.32 1.92
CA GLY A 20 -16.83 4.23 3.38
C GLY A 20 -16.66 2.79 3.85
N SER A 21 -17.42 1.85 3.28
CA SER A 21 -17.31 0.43 3.61
C SER A 21 -15.95 -0.15 3.22
N LEU A 22 -15.39 0.28 2.08
CA LEU A 22 -14.03 -0.11 1.68
C LEU A 22 -12.99 0.44 2.66
N PHE A 23 -13.11 1.70 3.08
CA PHE A 23 -12.24 2.27 4.12
C PHE A 23 -12.28 1.45 5.41
N ASP A 24 -13.49 1.17 5.91
CA ASP A 24 -13.68 0.46 7.17
C ASP A 24 -13.11 -0.98 7.07
N ALA A 25 -13.26 -1.64 5.92
CA ALA A 25 -12.67 -2.95 5.65
C ALA A 25 -11.13 -2.90 5.62
N LEU A 26 -10.55 -1.91 4.95
CA LEU A 26 -9.09 -1.71 4.87
C LEU A 26 -8.49 -1.37 6.23
N SER A 27 -9.13 -0.47 6.99
CA SER A 27 -8.73 -0.11 8.36
C SER A 27 -8.76 -1.32 9.29
N ALA A 28 -9.84 -2.12 9.23
CA ALA A 28 -9.92 -3.34 10.01
C ALA A 28 -8.85 -4.37 9.59
N ARG A 29 -8.54 -4.49 8.29
CA ARG A 29 -7.45 -5.35 7.80
C ARG A 29 -6.10 -4.84 8.32
N ASP A 30 -5.82 -3.55 8.24
CA ASP A 30 -4.59 -2.94 8.71
C ASP A 30 -4.33 -3.22 10.20
N GLN A 31 -5.35 -3.02 11.04
CA GLN A 31 -5.31 -3.33 12.46
C GLN A 31 -5.01 -4.82 12.75
N ARG A 32 -5.53 -5.74 11.93
CA ARG A 32 -5.28 -7.19 12.07
C ARG A 32 -3.89 -7.60 11.58
N CYS A 33 -3.47 -7.05 10.45
CA CYS A 33 -2.28 -7.48 9.73
C CYS A 33 -1.01 -6.76 10.19
N SER A 34 -1.16 -5.80 11.10
CA SER A 34 -0.07 -5.14 11.82
C SER A 34 1.03 -4.58 10.91
N GLN A 35 0.61 -3.77 9.96
CA GLN A 35 1.42 -2.70 9.39
C GLN A 35 0.76 -1.36 9.72
N ALA A 36 0.53 -1.03 11.00
CA ALA A 36 -0.15 0.21 11.39
C ALA A 36 0.49 1.45 10.73
N THR A 37 0.08 1.74 9.50
CA THR A 37 0.41 2.95 8.77
C THR A 37 -0.62 3.96 9.25
N SER A 38 -0.19 5.20 9.36
CA SER A 38 -1.03 6.33 9.76
C SER A 38 -2.22 6.54 8.82
N ASP A 39 -2.22 5.92 7.65
CA ASP A 39 -3.14 6.18 6.53
C ASP A 39 -4.59 5.76 6.81
N PHE A 40 -4.84 4.60 7.43
CA PHE A 40 -6.20 4.07 7.64
C PHE A 40 -6.75 4.30 9.06
N SER A 41 -6.45 5.48 9.62
CA SER A 41 -7.05 5.94 10.89
C SER A 41 -8.43 6.57 10.68
N ALA A 42 -9.31 6.50 11.69
CA ALA A 42 -10.67 7.05 11.60
C ALA A 42 -10.73 8.53 11.15
N GLU A 43 -9.69 9.31 11.45
CA GLU A 43 -9.55 10.72 11.06
C GLU A 43 -9.36 10.91 9.54
N ASN A 44 -8.81 9.91 8.84
CA ASN A 44 -8.60 9.96 7.39
C ASN A 44 -9.78 9.42 6.59
N ARG A 45 -10.83 8.92 7.25
CA ARG A 45 -11.99 8.30 6.60
C ARG A 45 -12.65 9.25 5.60
N GLU A 46 -12.87 10.51 5.98
CA GLU A 46 -13.50 11.50 5.11
C GLU A 46 -12.65 11.81 3.88
N THR A 47 -11.34 12.02 4.08
CA THR A 47 -10.37 12.26 2.99
C THR A 47 -10.33 11.07 2.02
N TYR A 48 -10.30 9.84 2.55
CA TYR A 48 -10.37 8.63 1.74
C TYR A 48 -11.65 8.55 0.91
N VAL A 49 -12.81 8.77 1.54
CA VAL A 49 -14.10 8.72 0.84
C VAL A 49 -14.12 9.73 -0.30
N ARG A 50 -13.59 10.94 -0.09
CA ARG A 50 -13.49 11.96 -1.15
C ARG A 50 -12.53 11.55 -2.28
N ASP A 51 -11.36 11.00 -1.98
CA ASP A 51 -10.43 10.47 -3.01
C ASP A 51 -11.06 9.32 -3.81
N CYS A 52 -11.69 8.37 -3.12
CA CYS A 52 -12.42 7.27 -3.73
C CYS A 52 -13.52 7.79 -4.69
N LEU A 53 -14.30 8.78 -4.27
CA LEU A 53 -15.31 9.41 -5.12
C LEU A 53 -14.70 10.08 -6.36
N LEU A 54 -13.55 10.75 -6.23
CA LEU A 54 -12.86 11.35 -7.37
C LEU A 54 -12.41 10.27 -8.38
N ARG A 55 -11.87 9.14 -7.92
CA ARG A 55 -11.52 8.00 -8.78
C ARG A 55 -12.73 7.41 -9.51
N THR A 56 -13.89 7.34 -8.83
CA THR A 56 -15.13 6.82 -9.44
C THR A 56 -15.72 7.75 -10.50
N LYS A 57 -15.49 9.07 -10.35
CA LYS A 57 -16.01 10.11 -11.26
C LYS A 57 -15.04 10.45 -12.39
N ALA A 58 -13.78 10.01 -12.30
CA ALA A 58 -12.77 10.29 -13.30
C ALA A 58 -13.22 9.73 -14.67
N ALA A 59 -13.06 10.53 -15.73
CA ALA A 59 -13.47 10.15 -17.08
C ALA A 59 -12.77 8.85 -17.51
N GLY A 60 -13.57 7.90 -18.00
CA GLY A 60 -13.11 6.57 -18.44
C GLY A 60 -12.62 5.65 -17.31
N SER A 61 -12.83 5.99 -16.04
CA SER A 61 -12.43 5.14 -14.92
C SER A 61 -13.27 3.86 -14.86
N GLY A 62 -12.60 2.71 -14.76
CA GLY A 62 -13.24 1.45 -14.41
C GLY A 62 -13.60 1.34 -12.92
N TYR A 63 -13.12 2.26 -12.08
CA TYR A 63 -13.24 2.23 -10.61
C TYR A 63 -14.65 2.60 -10.15
N GLY A 64 -15.65 1.78 -10.48
CA GLY A 64 -17.07 2.03 -10.19
C GLY A 64 -17.57 1.42 -8.89
N ALA A 65 -18.84 1.71 -8.54
CA ALA A 65 -19.48 1.18 -7.33
C ALA A 65 -19.42 -0.35 -7.18
N PRO A 66 -19.65 -1.15 -8.26
CA PRO A 66 -19.55 -2.61 -8.15
C PRO A 66 -18.16 -3.10 -7.76
N PHE A 67 -17.10 -2.43 -8.25
CA PHE A 67 -15.72 -2.75 -7.89
C PHE A 67 -15.44 -2.41 -6.42
N VAL A 68 -15.79 -1.20 -5.98
CA VAL A 68 -15.55 -0.74 -4.61
C VAL A 68 -16.25 -1.63 -3.59
N ASP A 69 -17.53 -1.95 -3.81
CA ASP A 69 -18.31 -2.86 -2.95
C ASP A 69 -17.76 -4.30 -2.98
N GLY A 70 -17.39 -4.80 -4.16
CA GLY A 70 -16.79 -6.12 -4.33
C GLY A 70 -15.47 -6.26 -3.58
N CYS A 71 -14.58 -5.26 -3.68
CA CYS A 71 -13.32 -5.24 -2.96
C CYS A 71 -13.54 -5.14 -1.44
N ALA A 72 -14.44 -4.27 -0.98
CA ALA A 72 -14.75 -4.13 0.45
C ALA A 72 -15.17 -5.47 1.05
N LYS A 73 -16.09 -6.19 0.38
CA LYS A 73 -16.54 -7.53 0.79
C LYS A 73 -15.40 -8.55 0.82
N ALA A 74 -14.53 -8.56 -0.19
CA ALA A 74 -13.39 -9.48 -0.24
C ALA A 74 -12.41 -9.23 0.91
N VAL A 75 -12.08 -7.96 1.19
CA VAL A 75 -11.20 -7.58 2.30
C VAL A 75 -11.82 -7.94 3.66
N SER A 76 -13.12 -7.73 3.84
CA SER A 76 -13.81 -8.11 5.08
C SER A 76 -13.94 -9.63 5.26
N ALA A 77 -14.04 -10.38 4.17
CA ALA A 77 -14.12 -11.85 4.22
C ALA A 77 -12.78 -12.49 4.58
N GLU A 78 -11.66 -11.79 4.36
CA GLU A 78 -10.32 -12.26 4.69
C GLU A 78 -10.05 -12.18 6.21
N ARG A 79 -9.90 -13.36 6.83
CA ARG A 79 -9.86 -13.49 8.29
C ARG A 79 -8.46 -13.67 8.88
N THR A 80 -7.51 -14.26 8.15
CA THR A 80 -6.31 -14.82 8.81
C THR A 80 -5.01 -14.72 8.03
N ALA A 81 -5.01 -14.63 6.70
CA ALA A 81 -3.79 -14.78 5.91
C ALA A 81 -3.12 -13.45 5.55
N CYS A 82 -3.78 -12.30 5.80
CA CYS A 82 -3.25 -10.97 5.48
C CYS A 82 -2.58 -10.86 4.09
N PRO A 83 -3.18 -11.44 3.03
CA PRO A 83 -2.59 -11.47 1.70
C PRO A 83 -2.46 -10.05 1.14
N SER A 84 -1.65 -9.85 0.11
CA SER A 84 -1.64 -8.58 -0.60
C SER A 84 -3.04 -8.29 -1.15
N LEU A 85 -3.40 -6.99 -1.28
CA LEU A 85 -4.66 -6.65 -1.94
C LEU A 85 -4.70 -7.11 -3.41
N ASP A 86 -3.52 -7.23 -4.05
CA ASP A 86 -3.39 -7.75 -5.41
C ASP A 86 -3.70 -9.25 -5.51
N ASP A 87 -3.60 -9.99 -4.40
CA ASP A 87 -3.98 -11.41 -4.32
C ASP A 87 -5.50 -11.60 -4.20
N LEU A 88 -6.26 -10.52 -3.96
CA LEU A 88 -7.72 -10.54 -3.88
C LEU A 88 -8.31 -10.15 -5.24
N PRO A 89 -8.86 -11.09 -6.06
CA PRO A 89 -9.30 -10.79 -7.42
C PRO A 89 -10.33 -9.65 -7.51
N ALA A 90 -11.18 -9.50 -6.49
CA ALA A 90 -12.18 -8.43 -6.42
C ALA A 90 -11.58 -7.04 -6.13
N CYS A 91 -10.36 -6.98 -5.61
CA CYS A 91 -9.62 -5.74 -5.35
C CYS A 91 -8.62 -5.39 -6.45
N VAL A 92 -8.44 -6.27 -7.44
CA VAL A 92 -7.58 -5.98 -8.58
C VAL A 92 -8.20 -4.85 -9.39
N ALA A 93 -7.52 -3.69 -9.40
CA ALA A 93 -8.02 -2.46 -9.99
C ALA A 93 -8.55 -2.68 -11.42
N PRO A 94 -9.76 -2.24 -11.77
CA PRO A 94 -10.32 -2.46 -13.10
C PRO A 94 -9.61 -1.59 -14.14
N ARG A 95 -9.56 -2.07 -15.38
CA ARG A 95 -9.11 -1.25 -16.52
C ARG A 95 -10.18 -0.22 -16.87
N GLY A 96 -9.75 0.91 -17.40
CA GLY A 96 -10.65 1.96 -17.85
C GLY A 96 -10.93 1.89 -19.35
N THR A 97 -11.43 3.00 -19.88
CA THR A 97 -11.84 3.12 -21.29
C THR A 97 -11.03 4.14 -22.09
N LEU A 98 -10.14 4.91 -21.45
CA LEU A 98 -9.27 5.83 -22.17
C LEU A 98 -8.21 5.03 -22.93
N ALA A 99 -8.07 5.32 -24.22
CA ALA A 99 -7.07 4.68 -25.07
C ALA A 99 -5.65 5.09 -24.67
N ASP A 100 -4.66 4.26 -25.03
CA ASP A 100 -3.26 4.60 -24.90
C ASP A 100 -2.95 5.93 -25.62
N GLY A 101 -2.15 6.78 -24.98
CA GLY A 101 -1.86 8.15 -25.43
C GLY A 101 -2.81 9.22 -24.88
N ALA A 102 -3.98 8.85 -24.31
CA ALA A 102 -4.87 9.82 -23.68
C ALA A 102 -4.32 10.34 -22.34
N ALA A 103 -4.65 11.57 -21.97
CA ALA A 103 -4.31 12.12 -20.65
C ALA A 103 -5.04 11.35 -19.54
N CYS A 104 -4.35 11.07 -18.44
CA CYS A 104 -4.91 10.34 -17.30
C CYS A 104 -4.35 10.86 -15.98
N MET A 105 -5.05 10.54 -14.90
CA MET A 105 -4.59 10.74 -13.52
C MET A 105 -4.49 9.42 -12.76
N PHE A 106 -5.33 8.44 -13.11
CA PHE A 106 -5.33 7.13 -12.48
C PHE A 106 -5.18 6.04 -13.54
N SER A 107 -4.42 4.99 -13.21
CA SER A 107 -4.26 3.81 -14.08
C SER A 107 -5.60 3.13 -14.40
N THR A 108 -6.61 3.28 -13.53
CA THR A 108 -7.97 2.76 -13.73
C THR A 108 -8.75 3.50 -14.82
N GLN A 109 -8.25 4.63 -15.34
CA GLN A 109 -8.85 5.30 -16.50
C GLN A 109 -8.39 4.69 -17.83
N CYS A 110 -7.25 4.01 -17.84
CA CYS A 110 -6.60 3.55 -19.06
C CYS A 110 -7.04 2.14 -19.43
N SER A 111 -7.35 1.92 -20.72
CA SER A 111 -7.63 0.59 -21.27
C SER A 111 -6.42 -0.34 -21.20
N GLY A 112 -5.22 0.24 -21.31
CA GLY A 112 -3.94 -0.44 -21.09
C GLY A 112 -3.65 -0.76 -19.61
N GLY A 113 -4.40 -0.17 -18.68
CA GLY A 113 -4.29 -0.41 -17.23
C GLY A 113 -3.15 0.33 -16.52
N PHE A 114 -2.46 1.26 -17.20
CA PHE A 114 -1.36 2.03 -16.63
C PHE A 114 -1.43 3.51 -17.03
N CYS A 115 -1.27 4.40 -16.04
CA CYS A 115 -1.14 5.84 -16.26
C CYS A 115 0.32 6.26 -16.03
N ARG A 116 1.07 6.45 -17.11
CA ARG A 116 2.51 6.72 -17.08
C ARG A 116 2.81 8.15 -16.65
N GLY A 117 3.81 8.34 -15.79
CA GLY A 117 4.38 9.66 -15.46
C GLY A 117 3.82 10.32 -14.20
N LEU A 118 3.04 9.58 -13.40
CA LEU A 118 2.53 10.06 -12.11
C LEU A 118 3.65 10.24 -11.07
N GLU A 119 4.67 9.38 -11.08
CA GLU A 119 5.79 9.42 -10.14
C GLU A 119 6.73 10.62 -10.40
N ALA A 120 6.83 11.07 -11.65
CA ALA A 120 7.70 12.18 -12.03
C ALA A 120 7.10 13.56 -11.70
N LYS A 121 5.81 13.63 -11.35
CA LYS A 121 5.10 14.88 -11.06
C LYS A 121 4.10 14.64 -9.93
N VAL A 122 4.47 15.00 -8.71
CA VAL A 122 3.52 15.00 -7.59
C VAL A 122 2.31 15.88 -7.98
N GLY A 123 1.15 15.23 -8.16
CA GLY A 123 -0.09 15.90 -8.62
C GLY A 123 -0.19 16.22 -10.11
N GLY A 124 0.68 15.66 -10.95
CA GLY A 124 0.66 15.85 -12.41
C GLY A 124 -0.22 14.85 -13.15
N CYS A 125 -0.65 15.23 -14.35
CA CYS A 125 -1.30 14.33 -15.29
C CYS A 125 -0.28 13.43 -15.98
N GLY A 126 -0.62 12.16 -16.10
CA GLY A 126 0.10 11.17 -16.88
C GLY A 126 -0.52 10.95 -18.26
N VAL A 127 -0.01 9.93 -18.94
CA VAL A 127 -0.52 9.47 -20.24
C VAL A 127 -0.82 7.99 -20.17
N CYS A 128 -1.98 7.58 -20.66
CA CYS A 128 -2.38 6.19 -20.70
C CYS A 128 -1.40 5.36 -21.53
N ALA A 129 -1.04 4.20 -21.00
CA ALA A 129 -0.20 3.22 -21.66
C ALA A 129 -0.64 1.81 -21.28
N SER A 130 -0.25 0.85 -22.11
CA SER A 130 -0.37 -0.57 -21.81
C SER A 130 0.72 -1.03 -20.86
N LEU A 131 0.33 -1.92 -19.95
CA LEU A 131 1.29 -2.70 -19.16
C LEU A 131 2.16 -3.56 -20.08
N LEU A 132 3.44 -3.71 -19.72
CA LEU A 132 4.40 -4.45 -20.50
C LEU A 132 4.20 -5.97 -20.33
N PRO A 133 4.01 -6.74 -21.41
CA PRO A 133 3.82 -8.17 -21.31
C PRO A 133 5.09 -8.90 -20.88
N ARG A 134 4.96 -10.18 -20.52
CA ARG A 134 6.12 -11.03 -20.18
C ARG A 134 7.17 -11.01 -21.30
N GLY A 135 8.43 -10.84 -20.92
CA GLY A 135 9.59 -10.80 -21.80
C GLY A 135 9.88 -9.42 -22.42
N ALA A 136 8.97 -8.46 -22.30
CA ALA A 136 9.22 -7.08 -22.73
C ALA A 136 10.36 -6.46 -21.92
N ALA A 137 11.14 -5.60 -22.56
CA ALA A 137 12.20 -4.85 -21.88
C ALA A 137 11.61 -3.85 -20.90
N CYS A 138 12.29 -3.64 -19.78
CA CYS A 138 11.93 -2.67 -18.76
C CYS A 138 13.18 -2.16 -18.04
N THR A 139 13.07 -1.03 -17.35
CA THR A 139 14.16 -0.37 -16.63
C THR A 139 13.97 -0.31 -15.12
N GLY A 140 12.76 -0.62 -14.62
CA GLY A 140 12.42 -0.48 -13.21
C GLY A 140 12.30 0.98 -12.74
N SER A 141 12.28 1.94 -13.66
CA SER A 141 12.25 3.39 -13.35
C SER A 141 10.84 3.95 -13.02
N GLY A 142 9.82 3.10 -12.96
CA GLY A 142 8.42 3.50 -12.74
C GLY A 142 7.76 4.25 -13.92
N THR A 143 8.54 4.60 -14.97
CA THR A 143 8.00 5.14 -16.23
C THR A 143 7.36 4.07 -17.11
N GLU A 144 7.53 2.81 -16.75
CA GLU A 144 6.89 1.65 -17.35
C GLU A 144 6.52 0.67 -16.25
N SER A 145 5.49 -0.13 -16.49
CA SER A 145 5.00 -1.10 -15.52
C SER A 145 4.73 -2.41 -16.23
N CYS A 146 5.28 -3.48 -15.68
CA CYS A 146 5.03 -4.82 -16.17
C CYS A 146 3.58 -5.23 -15.89
N ASP A 147 3.03 -6.12 -16.71
CA ASP A 147 1.69 -6.66 -16.49
C ASP A 147 1.58 -7.36 -15.12
N ARG A 148 0.35 -7.58 -14.68
CA ARG A 148 0.06 -8.05 -13.32
C ARG A 148 0.78 -9.36 -13.01
N GLY A 149 1.36 -9.42 -11.80
CA GLY A 149 2.14 -10.56 -11.35
C GLY A 149 3.50 -10.68 -12.04
N LEU A 150 3.95 -9.66 -12.78
CA LEU A 150 5.28 -9.56 -13.34
C LEU A 150 6.04 -8.40 -12.68
N LEU A 151 7.35 -8.55 -12.59
CA LEU A 151 8.29 -7.55 -12.08
C LEU A 151 9.37 -7.29 -13.13
N CYS A 152 10.03 -6.14 -13.03
CA CYS A 152 11.16 -5.83 -13.88
C CYS A 152 12.43 -6.50 -13.35
N LEU A 153 12.68 -7.73 -13.80
CA LEU A 153 13.80 -8.57 -13.36
C LEU A 153 14.84 -8.68 -14.47
N GLY A 154 16.08 -8.28 -14.20
CA GLY A 154 17.16 -8.32 -15.18
C GLY A 154 16.86 -7.53 -16.46
N GLY A 155 16.12 -6.43 -16.35
CA GLY A 155 15.73 -5.58 -17.47
C GLY A 155 14.60 -6.14 -18.33
N LYS A 156 13.88 -7.16 -17.86
CA LYS A 156 12.70 -7.72 -18.55
C LYS A 156 11.55 -7.97 -17.60
N CYS A 157 10.33 -7.84 -18.10
CA CYS A 157 9.13 -8.21 -17.36
C CYS A 157 9.05 -9.74 -17.23
N ALA A 158 9.22 -10.25 -16.01
CA ALA A 158 9.18 -11.68 -15.72
C ALA A 158 8.34 -11.94 -14.47
N ALA A 159 7.81 -13.16 -14.34
CA ALA A 159 7.21 -13.56 -13.08
C ALA A 159 8.31 -13.71 -12.02
N PRO A 160 8.01 -13.47 -10.74
CA PRO A 160 8.92 -13.80 -9.65
C PRO A 160 9.37 -15.27 -9.73
N ALA A 161 10.64 -15.49 -9.41
CA ALA A 161 11.32 -16.76 -9.60
C ALA A 161 10.81 -17.83 -8.59
N PRO A 162 10.43 -19.04 -9.05
CA PRO A 162 10.04 -20.12 -8.15
C PRO A 162 11.23 -20.68 -7.36
N GLU A 163 10.97 -21.58 -6.42
CA GLU A 163 11.99 -22.22 -5.59
C GLU A 163 13.09 -22.87 -6.46
N GLY A 164 14.35 -22.64 -6.08
CA GLY A 164 15.55 -23.10 -6.77
C GLY A 164 16.00 -22.26 -7.97
N GLN A 165 15.22 -21.27 -8.41
CA GLN A 165 15.62 -20.38 -9.52
C GLN A 165 16.50 -19.22 -9.05
N ALA A 166 17.25 -18.64 -10.00
CA ALA A 166 18.20 -17.59 -9.71
C ALA A 166 17.54 -16.29 -9.28
N CYS A 167 18.20 -15.57 -8.37
CA CYS A 167 17.89 -14.22 -7.92
C CYS A 167 19.20 -13.46 -7.68
N THR A 168 19.14 -12.13 -7.68
CA THR A 168 20.34 -11.27 -7.66
C THR A 168 20.56 -10.53 -6.34
N VAL A 169 19.48 -10.16 -5.65
CA VAL A 169 19.54 -9.42 -4.39
C VAL A 169 19.30 -10.36 -3.21
N ALA A 170 20.39 -10.83 -2.58
CA ALA A 170 20.31 -11.67 -1.39
C ALA A 170 19.43 -11.05 -0.29
N GLY A 171 18.55 -11.85 0.31
CA GLY A 171 17.59 -11.40 1.32
C GLY A 171 16.32 -10.76 0.75
N SER A 172 16.25 -10.48 -0.56
CA SER A 172 15.04 -9.93 -1.19
C SER A 172 13.93 -10.97 -1.30
N THR A 173 12.69 -10.56 -1.04
CA THR A 173 11.47 -11.33 -1.35
C THR A 173 10.85 -10.91 -2.67
N GLU A 174 11.31 -9.83 -3.29
CA GLU A 174 10.67 -9.26 -4.47
C GLU A 174 10.98 -10.11 -5.72
N GLU A 175 12.20 -10.61 -5.87
CA GLU A 175 12.58 -11.40 -7.03
C GLU A 175 12.01 -12.82 -7.02
N CYS A 176 11.51 -13.29 -5.87
CA CYS A 176 11.09 -14.67 -5.65
C CYS A 176 9.56 -14.77 -5.53
N ALA A 177 8.99 -15.91 -5.89
CA ALA A 177 7.56 -16.17 -5.74
C ALA A 177 7.12 -16.02 -4.27
N ALA A 178 5.83 -15.72 -4.06
CA ALA A 178 5.27 -15.48 -2.73
C ALA A 178 5.65 -16.57 -1.72
N GLY A 179 6.12 -16.16 -0.53
CA GLY A 179 6.59 -17.06 0.53
C GLY A 179 8.05 -17.54 0.38
N LEU A 180 8.75 -17.09 -0.67
CA LEU A 180 10.17 -17.36 -0.89
C LEU A 180 11.02 -16.09 -0.68
N TYR A 181 12.33 -16.28 -0.55
CA TYR A 181 13.32 -15.20 -0.49
C TYR A 181 14.60 -15.61 -1.21
N CYS A 182 15.42 -14.63 -1.57
CA CYS A 182 16.69 -14.86 -2.23
C CYS A 182 17.76 -15.33 -1.22
N ALA A 183 17.96 -16.64 -1.11
CA ALA A 183 19.00 -17.25 -0.30
C ALA A 183 20.34 -17.24 -1.06
N GLY A 184 21.08 -16.13 -0.93
CA GLY A 184 22.31 -15.91 -1.70
C GLY A 184 21.99 -15.56 -3.14
N THR A 185 21.94 -16.55 -4.02
CA THR A 185 21.66 -16.38 -5.46
C THR A 185 20.52 -17.25 -5.97
N THR A 186 19.82 -17.97 -5.07
CA THR A 186 18.67 -18.80 -5.43
C THR A 186 17.48 -18.54 -4.53
N CYS A 187 16.28 -18.52 -5.11
CA CYS A 187 15.04 -18.44 -4.36
C CYS A 187 14.83 -19.70 -3.52
N ALA A 188 14.62 -19.54 -2.22
CA ALA A 188 14.38 -20.61 -1.28
C ALA A 188 13.21 -20.25 -0.34
N LYS A 189 12.67 -21.25 0.36
CA LYS A 189 11.66 -21.01 1.40
C LYS A 189 12.25 -20.19 2.52
N LEU A 190 11.45 -19.29 3.07
CA LEU A 190 11.81 -18.57 4.29
C LEU A 190 12.16 -19.55 5.42
N PRO A 191 13.21 -19.30 6.22
CA PRO A 191 13.61 -20.22 7.28
C PRO A 191 12.49 -20.41 8.31
N ALA A 192 12.25 -21.67 8.66
CA ALA A 192 11.26 -22.08 9.64
C ALA A 192 11.78 -21.88 11.08
N ARG A 193 10.91 -22.10 12.07
CA ARG A 193 11.30 -21.98 13.48
C ARG A 193 12.52 -22.86 13.80
N GLY A 194 13.51 -22.27 14.46
CA GLY A 194 14.76 -22.95 14.84
C GLY A 194 15.81 -23.00 13.73
N GLU A 195 15.50 -22.57 12.51
CA GLU A 195 16.47 -22.47 11.42
C GLU A 195 17.25 -21.16 11.47
N ALA A 196 18.49 -21.20 11.00
CA ALA A 196 19.34 -20.02 10.92
C ALA A 196 18.76 -18.99 9.94
N CYS A 197 18.88 -17.72 10.29
CA CYS A 197 18.39 -16.62 9.46
C CYS A 197 19.37 -15.45 9.49
N SER A 198 19.38 -14.67 8.41
CA SER A 198 20.16 -13.43 8.32
C SER A 198 19.28 -12.18 8.40
N LEU A 199 18.02 -12.27 7.92
CA LEU A 199 17.13 -11.11 7.85
C LEU A 199 15.64 -11.48 8.01
N LEU A 200 15.21 -12.57 7.37
CA LEU A 200 13.80 -12.93 7.27
C LEU A 200 13.54 -14.35 7.78
N CYS A 201 12.30 -14.58 8.20
CA CYS A 201 11.77 -15.86 8.68
C CYS A 201 10.39 -16.12 8.08
N ALA A 202 9.92 -17.36 8.18
CA ALA A 202 8.54 -17.71 7.81
C ALA A 202 7.52 -16.88 8.62
N ALA A 203 6.30 -16.78 8.10
CA ALA A 203 5.26 -15.91 8.64
C ALA A 203 5.12 -16.01 10.18
N SER A 204 4.95 -14.85 10.82
CA SER A 204 4.82 -14.69 12.29
C SER A 204 6.05 -15.00 13.14
N LEU A 205 7.20 -15.33 12.52
CA LEU A 205 8.48 -15.49 13.20
C LEU A 205 9.36 -14.25 13.02
N VAL A 206 10.34 -14.09 13.90
CA VAL A 206 11.34 -13.01 13.84
C VAL A 206 12.76 -13.55 13.80
N CYS A 207 13.67 -12.84 13.14
CA CYS A 207 15.05 -13.25 12.96
C CYS A 207 15.99 -12.63 13.99
N VAL A 208 16.62 -13.48 14.82
CA VAL A 208 17.64 -13.10 15.82
C VAL A 208 18.95 -13.88 15.61
N GLY A 209 19.26 -14.20 14.35
CA GLY A 209 20.24 -15.21 13.95
C GLY A 209 19.64 -16.63 13.86
N THR A 210 18.49 -16.84 14.49
CA THR A 210 17.63 -18.01 14.32
C THR A 210 16.18 -17.55 14.33
N CYS A 211 15.31 -18.22 13.58
CA CYS A 211 13.90 -17.88 13.57
C CYS A 211 13.20 -18.35 14.84
N ILE A 212 12.65 -17.40 15.60
CA ILE A 212 11.92 -17.66 16.84
C ILE A 212 10.51 -17.07 16.77
N ASP A 213 9.66 -17.47 17.71
CA ASP A 213 8.39 -16.77 17.91
C ASP A 213 8.66 -15.35 18.39
N ALA A 214 7.91 -14.41 17.84
CA ALA A 214 8.02 -13.02 18.26
C ALA A 214 7.58 -12.88 19.74
N VAL A 215 8.40 -12.18 20.51
CA VAL A 215 8.16 -11.96 21.94
C VAL A 215 7.02 -10.96 22.11
N GLY A 216 5.95 -11.39 22.78
CA GLY A 216 4.79 -10.55 23.07
C GLY A 216 5.07 -9.45 24.09
N LEU A 217 4.08 -8.58 24.28
CA LEU A 217 4.13 -7.46 25.25
C LEU A 217 4.52 -7.96 26.66
N GLY A 218 5.48 -7.29 27.29
CA GLY A 218 6.03 -7.63 28.62
C GLY A 218 7.01 -8.81 28.64
N GLY A 219 7.20 -9.49 27.51
CA GLY A 219 8.22 -10.52 27.37
C GLY A 219 9.64 -9.94 27.40
N THR A 220 10.61 -10.77 27.78
CA THR A 220 12.03 -10.36 27.82
C THR A 220 12.62 -10.27 26.43
N CYS A 221 13.42 -9.24 26.19
CA CYS A 221 14.14 -9.07 24.93
C CYS A 221 15.52 -8.46 25.20
N THR A 222 16.44 -8.67 24.26
CA THR A 222 17.75 -8.01 24.22
C THR A 222 17.81 -6.99 23.08
N GLU A 223 17.23 -7.35 21.94
CA GLU A 223 17.19 -6.57 20.71
C GLU A 223 15.76 -6.30 20.24
N ARG A 224 15.60 -5.31 19.37
CA ARG A 224 14.27 -4.87 18.87
C ARG A 224 13.57 -5.94 18.05
N ASN A 225 14.31 -6.65 17.21
CA ASN A 225 13.85 -7.71 16.31
C ASN A 225 13.28 -8.92 17.07
N GLU A 226 13.56 -9.10 18.35
CA GLU A 226 12.94 -10.16 19.16
C GLU A 226 11.44 -9.93 19.38
N CYS A 227 11.00 -8.68 19.40
CA CYS A 227 9.64 -8.34 19.79
C CYS A 227 8.63 -8.53 18.64
N GLY A 228 7.38 -8.78 19.03
CA GLY A 228 6.23 -8.81 18.12
C GLY A 228 6.16 -7.60 17.19
N PRO A 229 5.51 -7.74 16.01
CA PRO A 229 5.20 -6.61 15.15
C PRO A 229 4.61 -5.46 15.96
N SER A 230 5.11 -4.25 15.72
CA SER A 230 4.69 -3.03 16.42
C SER A 230 5.11 -2.89 17.89
N LEU A 231 5.99 -3.74 18.40
CA LEU A 231 6.63 -3.58 19.72
C LEU A 231 8.10 -3.15 19.57
N ALA A 232 8.68 -2.65 20.65
CA ALA A 232 10.10 -2.32 20.74
C ALA A 232 10.69 -2.88 22.03
N CYS A 233 11.98 -3.25 21.99
CA CYS A 233 12.68 -3.67 23.19
C CYS A 233 13.10 -2.44 24.02
N VAL A 234 12.40 -2.20 25.13
CA VAL A 234 12.63 -1.05 26.02
C VAL A 234 12.89 -1.56 27.42
N GLY A 235 14.08 -1.29 27.96
CA GLY A 235 14.46 -1.77 29.30
C GLY A 235 14.49 -3.29 29.41
N GLY A 236 14.88 -4.00 28.34
CA GLY A 236 14.91 -5.46 28.29
C GLY A 236 13.52 -6.12 28.21
N LYS A 237 12.49 -5.34 27.90
CA LYS A 237 11.11 -5.80 27.79
C LYS A 237 10.45 -5.32 26.50
N CYS A 238 9.76 -6.22 25.81
CA CYS A 238 8.96 -5.86 24.66
C CYS A 238 7.79 -4.99 25.13
N SER A 239 7.82 -3.72 24.74
CA SER A 239 6.86 -2.72 25.15
C SER A 239 6.24 -2.08 23.92
N ALA A 240 5.04 -1.53 24.07
CA ALA A 240 4.50 -0.65 23.03
C ALA A 240 5.50 0.52 22.83
N PRO A 241 5.71 0.98 21.58
CA PRO A 241 6.55 2.12 21.33
C PRO A 241 6.01 3.34 22.08
N THR A 242 6.91 4.19 22.55
CA THR A 242 6.57 5.49 23.13
C THR A 242 5.94 6.34 22.04
N ILE A 243 4.76 6.88 22.32
CA ILE A 243 4.08 7.80 21.42
C ILE A 243 4.58 9.22 21.68
N SER A 244 5.22 9.81 20.68
CA SER A 244 5.73 11.17 20.67
C SER A 244 4.67 12.12 20.12
N GLY A 245 4.35 13.17 20.88
CA GLY A 245 3.49 14.26 20.40
C GLY A 245 4.20 15.19 19.42
N PRO A 246 3.57 16.34 19.07
CA PRO A 246 4.12 17.31 18.13
C PRO A 246 5.54 17.78 18.50
N SER A 247 6.42 17.83 17.51
CA SER A 247 7.86 18.11 17.62
C SER A 247 8.66 17.14 18.51
N GLY A 248 8.03 16.07 18.99
CA GLY A 248 8.69 15.00 19.73
C GLY A 248 9.63 14.19 18.82
N VAL A 249 10.68 13.61 19.41
CA VAL A 249 11.67 12.83 18.67
C VAL A 249 11.03 11.55 18.12
N CYS A 250 11.29 11.26 16.85
CA CYS A 250 10.85 10.06 16.16
C CYS A 250 12.02 9.39 15.42
N GLY A 251 11.74 8.40 14.57
CA GLY A 251 12.75 7.72 13.77
C GLY A 251 13.57 6.69 14.54
N THR A 252 13.37 6.58 15.86
CA THR A 252 13.97 5.51 16.65
C THR A 252 13.08 4.26 16.64
N PRO A 253 13.66 3.08 16.82
CA PRO A 253 12.91 1.83 16.95
C PRO A 253 11.77 1.81 17.97
N SER A 254 11.90 2.63 19.02
CA SER A 254 11.03 2.67 20.19
C SER A 254 10.13 3.90 20.26
N THR A 255 10.21 4.82 19.29
CA THR A 255 9.33 5.99 19.23
C THR A 255 8.49 5.99 17.97
N ARG A 256 7.20 6.29 18.12
CA ARG A 256 6.27 6.54 17.02
C ARG A 256 5.60 7.88 17.23
N CYS A 257 5.22 8.51 16.14
CA CYS A 257 4.43 9.73 16.23
C CYS A 257 2.98 9.41 16.62
N ASP A 258 2.36 10.32 17.38
CA ASP A 258 0.95 10.26 17.68
C ASP A 258 0.11 10.34 16.40
N LYS A 259 -1.18 9.98 16.51
CA LYS A 259 -2.11 10.04 15.39
C LYS A 259 -2.16 11.46 14.79
N GLY A 260 -2.22 11.53 13.47
CA GLY A 260 -2.22 12.80 12.73
C GLY A 260 -0.85 13.47 12.60
N LEU A 261 0.22 12.82 13.06
CA LEU A 261 1.61 13.26 12.91
C LEU A 261 2.40 12.27 12.03
N GLU A 262 3.40 12.78 11.33
CA GLU A 262 4.36 12.01 10.55
C GLU A 262 5.78 12.22 11.07
N CYS A 263 6.62 11.19 10.97
CA CYS A 263 8.03 11.34 11.31
C CYS A 263 8.81 11.99 10.16
N VAL A 264 9.15 13.26 10.32
CA VAL A 264 9.92 14.03 9.33
C VAL A 264 11.39 13.96 9.68
N PHE A 265 12.21 13.47 8.75
CA PHE A 265 13.66 13.38 8.89
C PHE A 265 14.32 14.67 8.38
N GLY A 266 14.88 15.44 9.31
CA GLY A 266 15.78 16.55 9.00
C GLY A 266 17.23 16.10 8.82
N GLU A 267 18.13 17.05 8.60
CA GLU A 267 19.57 16.76 8.37
C GLU A 267 20.26 16.15 9.60
N SER A 268 19.76 16.42 10.82
CA SER A 268 20.40 16.01 12.07
C SER A 268 19.46 15.39 13.10
N ASP A 269 18.15 15.47 12.89
CA ASP A 269 17.13 14.96 13.80
C ASP A 269 15.88 14.48 13.04
N ALA A 270 15.04 13.70 13.71
CA ALA A 270 13.74 13.31 13.20
C ALA A 270 12.65 13.68 14.22
N LYS A 271 11.61 14.38 13.75
CA LYS A 271 10.55 14.93 14.60
C LYS A 271 9.17 14.57 14.09
N CYS A 272 8.23 14.41 15.03
CA CYS A 272 6.82 14.23 14.74
C CYS A 272 6.18 15.57 14.36
N GLU A 273 5.90 15.75 13.08
CA GLU A 273 5.27 16.97 12.58
C GLU A 273 3.83 16.68 12.12
N PRO A 274 2.89 17.62 12.28
CA PRO A 274 1.53 17.43 11.77
C PRO A 274 1.53 17.26 10.25
N PHE A 275 0.63 16.40 9.76
CA PHE A 275 0.33 16.37 8.33
C PHE A 275 -0.18 17.73 7.84
N VAL A 276 0.19 18.11 6.63
CA VAL A 276 -0.32 19.30 5.98
C VAL A 276 -1.75 19.05 5.48
N ALA A 277 -2.71 19.82 6.00
CA ALA A 277 -4.12 19.73 5.62
C ALA A 277 -4.37 20.17 4.15
N GLU A 278 -5.59 19.95 3.65
CA GLU A 278 -6.02 20.46 2.33
C GLU A 278 -5.76 21.97 2.21
N ASN A 279 -5.23 22.40 1.07
CA ASN A 279 -4.80 23.76 0.75
C ASN A 279 -3.59 24.28 1.54
N GLY A 280 -2.99 23.47 2.42
CA GLY A 280 -1.75 23.81 3.09
C GLY A 280 -0.54 23.74 2.15
N ALA A 281 0.48 24.54 2.42
CA ALA A 281 1.71 24.56 1.65
C ALA A 281 2.55 23.29 1.91
N CYS A 282 3.11 22.72 0.86
CA CYS A 282 3.89 21.48 0.94
C CYS A 282 5.12 21.56 0.03
N THR A 283 6.12 20.72 0.34
CA THR A 283 7.32 20.54 -0.46
C THR A 283 7.67 19.05 -0.49
N THR A 284 8.63 18.65 -1.33
CA THR A 284 9.13 17.27 -1.36
C THR A 284 10.00 16.91 -0.15
N SER A 285 10.44 17.90 0.63
CA SER A 285 11.31 17.74 1.81
C SER A 285 10.64 18.10 3.14
N GLY A 286 9.40 18.60 3.09
CA GLY A 286 8.63 19.03 4.26
C GLY A 286 7.73 17.92 4.80
N PRO A 287 6.90 18.23 5.81
CA PRO A 287 5.86 17.32 6.26
C PRO A 287 4.96 16.95 5.09
N PRO A 288 4.61 15.66 4.93
CA PRO A 288 3.75 15.27 3.84
C PRO A 288 2.33 15.82 4.05
N CYS A 289 1.60 15.88 2.95
CA CYS A 289 0.17 16.11 3.00
C CYS A 289 -0.53 15.01 3.80
N LYS A 290 -1.70 15.32 4.35
CA LYS A 290 -2.58 14.30 4.94
C LYS A 290 -2.73 13.11 3.99
N PRO A 291 -2.84 11.87 4.50
CA PRO A 291 -3.08 10.69 3.67
C PRO A 291 -4.20 10.93 2.65
N PHE A 292 -4.01 10.42 1.44
CA PHE A 292 -4.89 10.60 0.27
C PHE A 292 -4.89 12.00 -0.38
N LEU A 293 -4.08 12.94 0.11
CA LEU A 293 -3.77 14.19 -0.61
C LEU A 293 -2.40 14.10 -1.30
N ALA A 294 -2.22 14.87 -2.38
CA ALA A 294 -0.96 14.99 -3.08
C ALA A 294 -0.44 16.42 -3.02
N CYS A 295 0.88 16.58 -2.91
CA CYS A 295 1.52 17.89 -2.98
C CYS A 295 1.60 18.39 -4.43
N THR A 296 0.59 19.14 -4.87
CA THR A 296 0.48 19.61 -6.26
C THR A 296 0.82 21.09 -6.33
N ASN A 297 1.85 21.47 -7.09
CA ASN A 297 2.31 22.86 -7.21
C ASN A 297 2.54 23.54 -5.84
N GLY A 298 3.12 22.81 -4.89
CA GLY A 298 3.41 23.31 -3.55
C GLY A 298 2.20 23.42 -2.63
N THR A 299 1.05 22.84 -3.00
CA THR A 299 -0.17 22.83 -2.18
C THR A 299 -0.76 21.43 -2.06
N CYS A 300 -1.14 21.03 -0.85
CA CYS A 300 -1.83 19.76 -0.60
C CYS A 300 -3.25 19.81 -1.15
N THR A 301 -3.50 19.09 -2.23
CA THR A 301 -4.82 19.04 -2.86
C THR A 301 -5.18 17.60 -3.22
N TYR A 302 -6.47 17.36 -3.44
CA TYR A 302 -6.90 16.08 -3.99
C TYR A 302 -6.41 15.92 -5.42
N ALA A 303 -6.19 14.67 -5.83
CA ALA A 303 -6.00 14.31 -7.22
C ALA A 303 -7.29 14.61 -8.00
N ASP A 304 -7.34 15.77 -8.68
CA ASP A 304 -8.48 16.18 -9.49
C ASP A 304 -8.31 15.79 -10.97
N PRO A 305 -8.94 14.68 -11.42
CA PRO A 305 -8.78 14.17 -12.78
C PRO A 305 -9.27 15.14 -13.85
N SER A 306 -10.10 16.13 -13.52
CA SER A 306 -10.60 17.12 -14.48
C SER A 306 -9.52 18.08 -14.99
N ARG A 307 -8.37 18.12 -14.30
CA ARG A 307 -7.19 18.89 -14.69
C ARG A 307 -6.39 18.22 -15.81
N CYS A 308 -6.65 16.95 -16.09
CA CYS A 308 -6.00 16.20 -17.17
C CYS A 308 -6.82 16.33 -18.45
N LYS A 309 -6.34 17.18 -19.35
CA LYS A 309 -6.93 17.43 -20.67
C LYS A 309 -5.90 17.16 -21.75
#